data_AF-A0A850BWX3-F1
#
_entry.id   AF-A0A850BWX3-F1
#
_cell.length_a   1.000
_cell.length_b   1.000
_cell.length_c   1.000
_cell.angle_alpha   90.00
_cell.angle_beta   90.00
_cell.angle_gamma   90.00
#
_symmetry.space_group_name_H-M   'P 1'
#
loop_
_entity.id
_entity.type
_entity.pdbx_description
1 polymer ?
#
loop_
_entity_poly.entity_id
_entity_poly.type
_entity_poly.pdbx_seq_one_letter_code
_entity_poly.pdbx_strand_id
1 'polypeptide(L)' 'MRDTIKLTCANCNRANYHTTKNKRTMTEKFVIKKFCPACRKHFEHKEGKISKG' A
#
# COMPACT_ATOMS: atom_id res chain seq x y z
N MET A 1 5.87 2.85 17.62
CA MET A 1 4.52 3.07 17.10
C MET A 1 4.48 2.61 15.66
N ARG A 2 3.63 1.64 15.33
CA ARG A 2 3.43 1.18 13.94
C ARG A 2 2.07 1.68 13.48
N ASP A 3 2.04 2.30 12.31
CA ASP A 3 0.80 2.77 11.70
C ASP A 3 0.37 1.80 10.61
N THR A 4 -0.93 1.51 10.56
CA THR A 4 -1.49 0.73 9.45
C THR A 4 -1.59 1.62 8.22
N ILE A 5 -1.03 1.14 7.12
CA ILE A 5 -1.12 1.74 5.79
C ILE A 5 -1.88 0.80 4.87
N LYS A 6 -2.52 1.35 3.85
CA LYS A 6 -3.10 0.57 2.74
C LYS A 6 -2.14 0.61 1.56
N LEU A 7 -2.10 -0.45 0.75
CA LEU A 7 -1.36 -0.47 -0.50
C LEU A 7 -2.34 -0.41 -1.67
N THR A 8 -2.22 0.65 -2.45
CA THR A 8 -3.07 0.93 -3.61
C THR A 8 -2.35 0.53 -4.88
N CYS A 9 -2.98 -0.30 -5.71
CA CYS A 9 -2.46 -0.68 -7.01
C CYS A 9 -2.36 0.53 -7.93
N ALA A 10 -1.21 0.76 -8.55
CA ALA A 10 -0.98 1.90 -9.45
C ALA A 10 -1.79 1.82 -10.75
N ASN A 11 -2.26 0.63 -11.15
CA ASN A 11 -3.01 0.43 -12.39
C ASN A 11 -4.53 0.64 -12.23
N CYS A 12 -5.14 0.02 -11.21
CA CYS A 12 -6.59 0.06 -11.00
C CYS A 12 -7.03 0.94 -9.83
N ASN A 13 -6.08 1.59 -9.13
CA ASN A 13 -6.33 2.42 -7.94
C ASN A 13 -7.10 1.72 -6.80
N ARG A 14 -7.21 0.40 -6.81
CA ARG A 14 -7.82 -0.36 -5.72
C ARG A 14 -6.81 -0.59 -4.60
N ALA A 15 -7.25 -0.35 -3.37
CA ALA A 15 -6.52 -0.72 -2.16
C ALA A 15 -6.83 -2.18 -1.82
N ASN A 16 -5.90 -3.07 -2.15
CA ASN A 16 -6.11 -4.52 -2.02
C ASN A 16 -5.36 -5.12 -0.82
N TYR A 17 -4.43 -4.37 -0.22
CA TYR A 17 -3.61 -4.85 0.88
C TYR A 17 -3.55 -3.82 2.01
N HIS A 18 -3.40 -4.33 3.22
CA HIS A 18 -3.12 -3.56 4.41
C HIS A 18 -1.82 -4.07 5.03
N THR A 19 -0.91 -3.17 5.36
CA THR A 19 0.34 -3.50 6.05
C THR A 19 0.57 -2.51 7.18
N THR A 20 1.45 -2.85 8.11
CA THR A 20 1.88 -1.90 9.13
C THR A 20 3.27 -1.39 8.77
N LYS A 21 3.48 -0.09 8.98
CA LYS A 21 4.75 0.57 8.74
C LYS A 21 5.13 1.39 9.96
N ASN A 22 6.39 1.34 10.34
CA ASN A 22 6.92 2.23 11.36
C ASN A 22 7.39 3.53 10.69
N LYS A 23 6.58 4.59 10.80
CA LYS A 23 6.91 5.89 10.19
C LYS A 23 8.20 6.53 10.72
N ARG A 24 8.68 6.11 11.90
CA ARG A 24 9.94 6.62 12.48
C ARG A 24 11.17 6.06 11.78
N THR A 25 11.15 4.77 11.42
CA THR A 25 12.30 4.10 10.81
C THR A 25 12.19 4.04 9.29
N MET A 26 10.98 4.08 8.74
CA MET A 26 10.73 4.09 7.30
C MET A 26 10.02 5.38 6.93
N THR A 27 10.77 6.40 6.55
CA THR A 27 10.26 7.72 6.16
C THR A 27 9.87 7.77 4.68
N GLU A 28 10.51 6.96 3.83
CA GLU A 28 10.26 6.91 2.38
C GLU A 28 8.91 6.30 2.03
N LYS A 29 8.33 6.73 0.90
CA LYS A 29 7.08 6.15 0.38
C LYS A 29 7.25 4.66 0.11
N PHE A 30 6.45 3.83 0.77
CA PHE A 30 6.53 2.39 0.57
C PHE A 30 5.90 1.99 -0.76
N VAL A 31 6.69 1.37 -1.63
CA VAL A 31 6.26 0.87 -2.95
C VAL A 31 6.72 -0.57 -3.11
N ILE A 32 5.82 -1.46 -3.52
CA ILE A 32 6.12 -2.89 -3.70
C ILE A 32 5.41 -3.45 -4.93
N LYS A 33 6.08 -4.30 -5.71
CA LYS A 33 5.44 -5.08 -6.77
C LYS A 33 4.70 -6.27 -6.14
N LYS A 34 3.38 -6.29 -6.27
CA LYS A 34 2.49 -7.33 -5.76
C LYS A 34 1.45 -7.70 -6.82
N PHE A 35 0.90 -8.90 -6.70
CA PHE A 35 -0.23 -9.32 -7.51
C PHE A 35 -1.44 -8.43 -7.23
N CYS A 36 -2.09 -7.91 -8.27
CA CYS A 36 -3.37 -7.23 -8.12
C CYS A 36 -4.49 -8.20 -8.53
N PRO A 37 -5.38 -8.63 -7.60
CA PRO A 37 -6.48 -9.53 -7.95
C PRO A 37 -7.47 -8.92 -8.95
N ALA A 38 -7.65 -7.60 -8.93
CA ALA A 38 -8.53 -6.91 -9.87
C ALA A 38 -7.97 -6.88 -11.31
N CYS A 39 -6.65 -6.73 -11.47
CA CYS A 39 -6.00 -6.73 -12.78
C CYS A 39 -5.50 -8.11 -13.21
N ARG A 40 -5.52 -9.10 -12.29
CA ARG A 40 -4.94 -10.44 -12.45
C ARG A 40 -3.48 -10.46 -12.92
N LYS A 41 -2.69 -9.46 -12.51
CA LYS A 41 -1.27 -9.32 -12.87
C LYS A 41 -0.50 -8.60 -11.77
N HIS A 42 0.81 -8.80 -11.73
CA HIS A 42 1.71 -8.10 -10.82
C HIS A 42 1.92 -6.65 -11.25
N PHE A 43 1.64 -5.72 -10.34
CA PHE A 43 1.82 -4.29 -10.53
C PHE A 43 2.43 -3.66 -9.29
N GLU A 44 2.98 -2.45 -9.45
CA GLU A 44 3.38 -1.64 -8.32
C GLU A 44 2.18 -1.23 -7.48
N HIS A 45 2.31 -1.43 -6.18
CA HIS A 45 1.38 -0.94 -5.18
C HIS A 45 2.08 0.11 -4.33
N LYS A 46 1.45 1.26 -4.18
CA LYS A 46 1.98 2.43 -3.47
C LYS A 46 1.26 2.59 -2.14
N GLU A 47 1.96 3.10 -1.13
CA GLU A 47 1.33 3.39 0.16
C GLU A 47 0.22 4.46 0.03
N GLY A 48 -0.87 4.21 0.72
CA GLY A 48 -1.97 5.13 0.93
C GLY A 48 -2.26 5.30 2.42
N LYS A 49 -2.69 6.49 2.81
CA LYS A 49 -3.15 6.75 4.18
C LYS A 49 -4.50 6.07 4.40
N ILE A 50 -4.64 5.37 5.52
CA ILE A 50 -5.96 4.98 6.05
C ILE A 50 -6.42 6.19 6.86
N SER A 51 -7.30 7.02 6.29
CA SER A 51 -8.00 8.03 7.10
C SER A 51 -8.89 7.26 8.08
N LYS A 52 -8.49 7.24 9.36
CA LYS A 52 -9.46 7.02 10.42
C LYS A 52 -10.28 8.30 10.47
N GLY A 53 -11.58 8.18 10.15
CA GLY A 53 -12.53 9.24 10.46
C GLY A 53 -12.56 9.50 11.95
#